data_AF-A0A2A5KKL3-F1
#
_entry.id   AF-A0A2A5KKL3-F1
#
_cell.length_a   1.000
_cell.length_b   1.000
_cell.length_c   1.000
_cell.angle_alpha   90.00
_cell.angle_beta   90.00
_cell.angle_gamma   90.00
#
_symmetry.space_group_name_H-M   'P 1'
#
loop_
_entity.id
_entity.type
_entity.pdbx_description
1 polymer ?
#
loop_
_entity_poly.entity_id
_entity_poly.type
_entity_poly.pdbx_seq_one_letter_code
_entity_poly.pdbx_strand_id
1 'polypeptide(L)'
;MESDRIVFQMIFQDFRDQLNPDVALRSRLADAIANFWRDFDSKIPRNSPAIAEWLTKELNTSDLARLNRVTSTEEYALMQLSASTDSCLSDSALLKQSVGQQSLMEMYAWLRMTDCYANPHATEIYLKQAKLSAGLYEGPITMVHATALHSLIAGKIANAIVQQLR
;
A
#
# COMPACT_ATOMS: atom_id res chain seq x y z
N MET A 1 3.91 -3.89 -13.27
CA MET A 1 2.44 -4.00 -13.20
C MET A 1 1.78 -2.76 -13.83
N GLU A 2 0.69 -2.89 -14.59
CA GLU A 2 0.10 -1.72 -15.30
C GLU A 2 -0.44 -0.66 -14.33
N SER A 3 -1.11 -1.09 -13.27
CA SER A 3 -1.65 -0.19 -12.24
C SER A 3 -0.56 0.60 -11.51
N ASP A 4 0.60 -0.01 -11.23
CA ASP A 4 1.79 0.66 -10.68
C ASP A 4 2.32 1.74 -11.64
N ARG A 5 2.39 1.42 -12.94
CA ARG A 5 2.82 2.37 -13.98
C ARG A 5 1.88 3.58 -14.07
N ILE A 6 0.57 3.36 -13.98
CA ILE A 6 -0.42 4.45 -14.00
C ILE A 6 -0.19 5.41 -12.83
N VAL A 7 -0.05 4.89 -11.60
CA VAL A 7 0.22 5.75 -10.43
C VAL A 7 1.52 6.51 -10.61
N PHE A 8 2.58 5.84 -11.07
CA PHE A 8 3.87 6.46 -11.36
C PHE A 8 3.74 7.60 -12.40
N GLN A 9 3.06 7.36 -13.51
CA GLN A 9 2.83 8.37 -14.56
C GLN A 9 2.07 9.58 -14.02
N MET A 10 1.01 9.37 -13.25
CA MET A 10 0.26 10.49 -12.65
C MET A 10 1.16 11.37 -11.77
N ILE A 11 2.03 10.77 -10.95
CA ILE A 11 2.95 11.53 -10.08
C ILE A 11 3.87 12.44 -10.90
N PHE A 12 4.47 11.92 -11.98
CA PHE A 12 5.50 12.62 -12.74
C PHE A 12 5.01 13.43 -13.94
N GLN A 13 3.76 13.22 -14.37
CA GLN A 13 3.16 13.93 -15.51
C GLN A 13 2.07 14.89 -15.02
N ASP A 14 1.04 14.36 -14.38
CA ASP A 14 -0.13 15.17 -13.98
C ASP A 14 0.17 16.06 -12.78
N PHE A 15 0.94 15.56 -11.81
CA PHE A 15 1.23 16.28 -10.57
C PHE A 15 2.50 17.11 -10.62
N ARG A 16 3.33 17.05 -11.67
CA ARG A 16 4.64 17.72 -11.72
C ARG A 16 4.54 19.22 -11.43
N ASP A 17 3.74 19.92 -12.22
CA ASP A 17 3.65 21.39 -12.18
C ASP A 17 2.42 21.90 -11.41
N GLN A 18 1.60 20.99 -10.87
CA GLN A 18 0.39 21.34 -10.13
C GLN A 18 0.71 21.64 -8.66
N LEU A 19 0.98 22.90 -8.32
CA LEU A 19 1.25 23.30 -6.92
C LEU A 19 0.08 23.00 -5.98
N ASN A 20 -1.14 23.24 -6.47
CA ASN A 20 -2.39 23.04 -5.74
C ASN A 20 -3.32 22.13 -6.56
N PRO A 21 -3.10 20.79 -6.55
CA PRO A 21 -3.94 19.86 -7.31
C PRO A 21 -5.40 20.00 -6.86
N ASP A 22 -6.32 20.14 -7.82
CA ASP A 22 -7.75 20.28 -7.54
C ASP A 22 -8.41 18.95 -7.09
N VAL A 23 -9.68 19.01 -6.69
CA VAL A 23 -10.42 17.83 -6.22
C VAL A 23 -10.47 16.73 -7.29
N ALA A 24 -10.66 17.10 -8.56
CA ALA A 24 -10.77 16.14 -9.65
C ALA A 24 -9.46 15.36 -9.84
N LEU A 25 -8.31 16.05 -9.85
CA LEU A 25 -7.00 15.43 -9.98
C LEU A 25 -6.68 14.53 -8.77
N ARG A 26 -6.96 15.00 -7.55
CA ARG A 26 -6.79 14.18 -6.34
C ARG A 26 -7.69 12.94 -6.35
N SER A 27 -8.93 13.06 -6.83
CA SER A 27 -9.87 11.95 -6.94
C SER A 27 -9.37 10.90 -7.94
N ARG A 28 -8.86 11.32 -9.10
CA ARG A 28 -8.27 10.39 -10.07
C ARG A 28 -7.08 9.64 -9.49
N LEU A 29 -6.23 10.32 -8.70
CA LEU A 29 -5.11 9.66 -8.04
C LEU A 29 -5.58 8.65 -6.99
N ALA A 30 -6.59 8.99 -6.19
CA ALA A 30 -7.20 8.07 -5.23
C ALA A 30 -7.77 6.81 -5.92
N ASP A 31 -8.41 6.98 -7.09
CA ASP A 31 -8.89 5.86 -7.90
C ASP A 31 -7.74 4.98 -8.44
N ALA A 32 -6.66 5.60 -8.92
CA ALA A 32 -5.47 4.88 -9.38
C ALA A 32 -4.81 4.07 -8.25
N ILE A 33 -4.71 4.65 -7.05
CA ILE A 33 -4.20 3.97 -5.85
C ILE A 33 -5.08 2.78 -5.47
N ALA A 34 -6.40 2.95 -5.46
CA ALA A 34 -7.33 1.87 -5.14
C ALA A 34 -7.32 0.76 -6.21
N ASN A 35 -7.09 1.10 -7.48
CA ASN A 35 -6.87 0.13 -8.55
C ASN A 35 -5.56 -0.62 -8.35
N PHE A 36 -4.48 0.09 -8.01
CA PHE A 36 -3.18 -0.50 -7.69
C PHE A 36 -3.28 -1.53 -6.56
N TRP A 37 -3.88 -1.17 -5.41
CA TRP A 37 -3.97 -2.10 -4.29
C TRP A 37 -4.85 -3.31 -4.60
N ARG A 38 -5.92 -3.16 -5.39
CA ARG A 38 -6.73 -4.31 -5.85
C ARG A 38 -5.94 -5.23 -6.78
N ASP A 39 -5.20 -4.66 -7.72
CA ASP A 39 -4.38 -5.41 -8.66
C ASP A 39 -3.20 -6.10 -7.96
N PHE A 40 -2.59 -5.45 -6.97
CA PHE A 40 -1.56 -6.02 -6.09
C PHE A 40 -2.14 -7.19 -5.28
N ASP A 41 -3.26 -6.97 -4.59
CA ASP A 41 -3.90 -7.97 -3.74
C ASP A 41 -4.33 -9.23 -4.52
N SER A 42 -4.85 -9.04 -5.74
CA SER A 42 -5.27 -10.16 -6.61
C SER A 42 -4.13 -11.12 -6.97
N LYS A 43 -2.87 -10.71 -6.78
CA LYS A 43 -1.68 -11.53 -7.05
C LYS A 43 -1.14 -12.23 -5.81
N ILE A 44 -1.73 -12.00 -4.63
CA ILE A 44 -1.32 -12.65 -3.39
C ILE A 44 -2.18 -13.89 -3.15
N PRO A 45 -1.58 -15.10 -3.16
CA PRO A 45 -2.27 -16.31 -2.74
C PRO A 45 -2.69 -16.20 -1.27
N ARG A 46 -3.91 -16.64 -0.96
CA ARG A 46 -4.41 -16.67 0.42
C ARG A 46 -4.10 -18.04 1.05
N ASN A 47 -3.59 -18.03 2.28
CA ASN A 47 -3.41 -19.25 3.06
C ASN A 47 -4.75 -19.96 3.24
N SER A 48 -4.73 -21.30 3.21
CA SER A 48 -5.91 -22.09 3.55
C SER A 48 -6.25 -21.95 5.04
N PRO A 49 -7.50 -22.23 5.46
CA PRO A 49 -7.88 -22.19 6.87
C PRO A 49 -6.97 -23.04 7.77
N ALA A 50 -6.59 -24.24 7.32
CA ALA A 50 -5.69 -25.12 8.07
C ALA A 50 -4.30 -24.51 8.28
N ILE A 51 -3.77 -23.80 7.28
CA ILE A 51 -2.49 -23.08 7.39
C ILE A 51 -2.62 -21.90 8.34
N ALA A 52 -3.72 -21.15 8.29
CA ALA A 52 -3.96 -20.03 9.21
C ALA A 52 -4.05 -20.49 10.68
N GLU A 53 -4.73 -21.62 10.94
CA GLU A 53 -4.79 -22.24 12.27
C GLU A 53 -3.39 -22.70 12.74
N TRP A 54 -2.62 -23.35 11.86
CA TRP A 54 -1.25 -23.75 12.16
C TRP A 54 -0.36 -22.54 12.49
N LEU A 55 -0.37 -21.49 11.66
CA LEU A 55 0.40 -20.26 11.91
C LEU A 55 0.04 -19.64 13.26
N THR A 56 -1.25 -19.55 13.59
CA THR A 56 -1.72 -19.02 14.87
C THR A 56 -1.13 -19.81 16.05
N LYS A 57 -1.12 -21.14 15.94
CA LYS A 57 -0.55 -22.02 16.98
C LYS A 57 0.98 -21.93 17.07
N GLU A 58 1.67 -21.76 15.93
CA GLU A 58 3.13 -21.59 15.90
C GLU A 58 3.58 -20.26 16.47
N LEU A 59 2.84 -19.18 16.21
CA LEU A 59 3.13 -17.84 16.67
C LEU A 59 2.73 -17.62 18.14
N ASN A 60 1.79 -18.39 18.67
CA ASN A 60 1.40 -18.33 20.08
C ASN A 60 2.39 -19.09 20.97
N THR A 61 3.60 -18.57 21.08
CA THR A 61 4.69 -19.18 21.86
C THR A 61 5.72 -18.12 22.28
N SER A 62 6.49 -18.41 23.33
CA SER A 62 7.67 -17.62 23.72
C SER A 62 9.00 -18.26 23.28
N ASP A 63 8.96 -19.41 22.62
CA ASP A 63 10.14 -20.08 22.08
C ASP A 63 10.65 -19.34 20.84
N LEU A 64 11.77 -18.61 21.00
CA LEU A 64 12.41 -17.85 19.93
C LEU A 64 12.86 -18.73 18.76
N ALA A 65 13.29 -19.97 19.01
CA ALA A 65 13.71 -20.87 17.93
C ALA A 65 12.51 -21.31 17.09
N ARG A 66 11.36 -21.53 17.74
CA ARG A 66 10.09 -21.82 17.04
C ARG A 66 9.60 -20.61 16.25
N LEU A 67 9.64 -19.42 16.85
CA LEU A 67 9.29 -18.17 16.18
C LEU A 67 10.16 -17.95 14.93
N ASN A 68 11.49 -18.05 15.06
CA ASN A 68 12.39 -17.86 13.92
C ASN A 68 12.11 -18.85 12.77
N ARG A 69 11.75 -20.09 13.09
CA ARG A 69 11.36 -21.07 12.06
C ARG A 69 10.09 -20.64 11.36
N VAL A 70 8.99 -20.38 12.10
CA VAL A 70 7.71 -20.03 11.47
C VAL A 70 7.78 -18.71 10.72
N THR A 71 8.48 -17.68 11.23
CA THR A 71 8.57 -16.38 10.55
C THR A 71 9.38 -16.42 9.25
N SER A 72 10.14 -17.51 9.01
CA SER A 72 10.90 -17.72 7.78
C SER A 72 10.12 -18.45 6.68
N THR A 73 8.88 -18.88 6.94
CA THR A 73 8.12 -19.70 5.98
C THR A 73 7.36 -18.87 4.95
N GLU A 74 7.09 -19.48 3.80
CA GLU A 74 6.29 -18.88 2.73
C GLU A 74 4.88 -18.52 3.22
N GLU A 75 4.27 -19.38 4.04
CA GLU A 75 2.95 -19.18 4.61
C GLU A 75 2.90 -17.96 5.55
N TYR A 76 3.94 -17.73 6.35
CA TYR A 76 4.02 -16.55 7.19
C TYR A 76 4.13 -15.28 6.33
N ALA A 77 4.94 -15.30 5.27
CA ALA A 77 5.02 -14.18 4.35
C ALA A 77 3.68 -13.87 3.66
N LEU A 78 2.94 -14.90 3.22
CA LEU A 78 1.60 -14.74 2.65
C LEU A 78 0.60 -14.16 3.66
N MET A 79 0.70 -14.54 4.93
CA MET A 79 -0.13 -13.98 6.01
C MET A 79 0.18 -12.49 6.22
N GLN A 80 1.46 -12.10 6.26
CA GLN A 80 1.87 -10.71 6.42
C GLN A 80 1.48 -9.84 5.21
N LEU A 81 1.66 -10.36 3.99
CA LEU A 81 1.23 -9.69 2.76
C LEU A 81 -0.29 -9.49 2.75
N SER A 82 -1.05 -10.54 3.07
CA SER A 82 -2.51 -10.49 3.16
C SER A 82 -3.01 -9.43 4.14
N ALA A 83 -2.49 -9.43 5.37
CA ALA A 83 -2.89 -8.46 6.38
C ALA A 83 -2.56 -7.02 5.97
N SER A 84 -1.41 -6.84 5.32
CA SER A 84 -0.97 -5.52 4.83
C SER A 84 -1.86 -5.03 3.69
N THR A 85 -2.17 -5.88 2.70
CA THR A 85 -3.01 -5.49 1.57
C THR A 85 -4.46 -5.27 1.96
N ASP A 86 -5.01 -6.07 2.88
CA ASP A 86 -6.37 -5.86 3.39
C ASP A 86 -6.49 -4.48 4.09
N SER A 87 -5.46 -4.10 4.86
CA SER A 87 -5.38 -2.77 5.48
C SER A 87 -5.30 -1.66 4.43
N CYS A 88 -4.46 -1.83 3.41
CA CYS A 88 -4.30 -0.82 2.35
C CYS A 88 -5.51 -0.71 1.42
N LEU A 89 -6.24 -1.80 1.19
CA LEU A 89 -7.52 -1.78 0.51
C LEU A 89 -8.54 -0.97 1.31
N SER A 90 -8.62 -1.19 2.62
CA SER A 90 -9.50 -0.42 3.52
C SER A 90 -9.16 1.08 3.48
N ASP A 91 -7.88 1.42 3.59
CA ASP A 91 -7.43 2.81 3.59
C ASP A 91 -7.64 3.48 2.22
N SER A 92 -7.47 2.75 1.13
CA SER A 92 -7.75 3.27 -0.22
C SER A 92 -9.23 3.53 -0.43
N ALA A 93 -10.11 2.71 0.16
CA ALA A 93 -11.55 2.91 0.12
C ALA A 93 -11.96 4.15 0.95
N LEU A 94 -11.38 4.32 2.14
CA LEU A 94 -11.56 5.51 2.96
C LEU A 94 -11.10 6.76 2.21
N LEU A 95 -9.92 6.72 1.58
CA LEU A 95 -9.40 7.81 0.78
C LEU A 95 -10.39 8.23 -0.31
N LYS A 96 -10.85 7.28 -1.13
CA LYS A 96 -11.81 7.55 -2.20
C LYS A 96 -13.09 8.23 -1.70
N GLN A 97 -13.59 7.83 -0.54
CA GLN A 97 -14.79 8.42 0.05
C GLN A 97 -14.54 9.82 0.62
N SER A 98 -13.30 10.13 0.98
CA SER A 98 -12.94 11.38 1.68
C SER A 98 -12.53 12.52 0.74
N VAL A 99 -12.06 12.22 -0.48
CA VAL A 99 -11.64 13.26 -1.43
C VAL A 99 -12.79 14.21 -1.78
N GLY A 100 -12.54 15.51 -1.61
CA GLY A 100 -13.52 16.57 -1.90
C GLY A 100 -14.62 16.74 -0.85
N GLN A 101 -14.55 16.00 0.27
CA GLN A 101 -15.47 16.15 1.40
C GLN A 101 -14.92 17.21 2.38
N GLN A 102 -14.92 16.91 3.68
CA GLN A 102 -14.29 17.78 4.67
C GLN A 102 -12.77 17.69 4.58
N SER A 103 -12.09 18.84 4.45
CA SER A 103 -10.63 18.91 4.25
C SER A 103 -9.82 18.16 5.31
N LEU A 104 -10.23 18.20 6.59
CA LEU A 104 -9.55 17.45 7.65
C LEU A 104 -9.68 15.93 7.46
N MET A 105 -10.86 15.46 7.03
CA MET A 105 -11.11 14.05 6.75
C MET A 105 -10.34 13.58 5.53
N GLU A 106 -10.31 14.40 4.47
CA GLU A 106 -9.50 14.14 3.27
C GLU A 106 -8.01 14.04 3.63
N MET A 107 -7.49 15.01 4.40
CA MET A 107 -6.10 15.02 4.84
C MET A 107 -5.75 13.79 5.68
N TYR A 108 -6.62 13.42 6.63
CA TYR A 108 -6.45 12.21 7.42
C TYR A 108 -6.38 10.95 6.55
N ALA A 109 -7.28 10.81 5.57
CA ALA A 109 -7.29 9.65 4.69
C ALA A 109 -6.03 9.57 3.79
N TRP A 110 -5.55 10.72 3.30
CA TRP A 110 -4.26 10.77 2.59
C TRP A 110 -3.08 10.37 3.48
N LEU A 111 -3.03 10.86 4.71
CA LEU A 111 -1.96 10.51 5.66
C LEU A 111 -1.98 9.02 6.01
N ARG A 112 -3.16 8.43 6.24
CA ARG A 112 -3.27 6.98 6.45
C ARG A 112 -2.72 6.18 5.27
N MET A 113 -2.98 6.62 4.05
CA MET A 113 -2.41 5.97 2.87
C MET A 113 -0.87 5.98 2.85
N THR A 114 -0.20 6.88 3.58
CA THR A 114 1.26 6.85 3.65
C THR A 114 1.80 5.61 4.36
N ASP A 115 1.05 5.02 5.30
CA ASP A 115 1.47 3.80 6.03
C ASP A 115 1.67 2.62 5.07
N CYS A 116 0.83 2.53 4.03
CA CYS A 116 0.93 1.54 2.96
C CYS A 116 2.20 1.62 2.12
N TYR A 117 2.92 2.75 2.21
CA TYR A 117 4.13 3.03 1.43
C TYR A 117 5.33 3.39 2.31
N ALA A 118 5.19 3.37 3.63
CA ALA A 118 6.21 3.82 4.57
C ALA A 118 7.45 2.92 4.58
N ASN A 119 7.28 1.62 4.38
CA ASN A 119 8.37 0.65 4.33
C ASN A 119 8.19 -0.37 3.19
N PRO A 120 8.45 0.04 1.94
CA PRO A 120 8.29 -0.86 0.79
C PRO A 120 9.29 -2.02 0.85
N HIS A 121 10.44 -1.86 1.53
CA HIS A 121 11.41 -2.93 1.71
C HIS A 121 10.89 -4.07 2.59
N ALA A 122 10.07 -3.79 3.61
CA ALA A 122 9.40 -4.84 4.38
C ALA A 122 8.46 -5.67 3.49
N THR A 123 7.70 -5.01 2.62
CA THR A 123 6.87 -5.69 1.61
C THR A 123 7.72 -6.52 0.65
N GLU A 124 8.86 -5.99 0.21
CA GLU A 124 9.81 -6.72 -0.64
C GLU A 124 10.29 -8.03 -0.02
N ILE A 125 10.66 -7.99 1.28
CA ILE A 125 11.12 -9.18 2.01
C ILE A 125 10.05 -10.27 1.95
N TYR A 126 8.79 -9.94 2.24
CA TYR A 126 7.72 -10.92 2.20
C TYR A 126 7.39 -11.39 0.79
N LEU A 127 7.43 -10.50 -0.22
CA LEU A 127 7.26 -10.89 -1.62
C LEU A 127 8.32 -11.90 -2.08
N LYS A 128 9.58 -11.69 -1.69
CA LYS A 128 10.68 -12.62 -1.99
C LYS A 128 10.53 -13.93 -1.24
N GLN A 129 10.21 -13.88 0.04
CA GLN A 129 9.99 -15.05 0.88
C GLN A 129 8.82 -15.91 0.37
N ALA A 130 7.77 -15.27 -0.13
CA ALA A 130 6.63 -15.93 -0.76
C ALA A 130 6.86 -16.29 -2.25
N LYS A 131 8.06 -16.02 -2.79
CA LYS A 131 8.43 -16.26 -4.19
C LYS A 131 7.49 -15.60 -5.21
N LEU A 132 6.85 -14.51 -4.83
CA LEU A 132 5.93 -13.75 -5.69
C LEU A 132 6.66 -12.67 -6.49
N SER A 133 7.86 -12.27 -6.07
CA SER A 133 8.67 -11.30 -6.81
C SER A 133 10.18 -11.48 -6.56
N ALA A 134 10.99 -11.02 -7.52
CA ALA A 134 12.44 -10.90 -7.37
C ALA A 134 12.87 -9.56 -6.73
N GLY A 135 11.94 -8.62 -6.58
CA GLY A 135 12.17 -7.30 -5.96
C GLY A 135 11.00 -6.35 -6.19
N LEU A 136 11.10 -5.11 -5.72
CA LEU A 136 10.04 -4.10 -5.91
C LEU A 136 9.98 -3.52 -7.32
N TYR A 137 11.07 -3.67 -8.08
CA TYR A 137 11.25 -3.05 -9.39
C TYR A 137 11.10 -4.03 -10.55
N GLU A 138 11.12 -5.33 -10.27
CA GLU A 138 11.11 -6.38 -11.29
C GLU A 138 10.21 -7.53 -10.85
N GLY A 139 9.40 -8.05 -11.78
CA GLY A 139 8.49 -9.16 -11.55
C GLY A 139 7.02 -8.83 -11.76
N PRO A 140 6.11 -9.77 -11.44
CA PRO A 140 4.68 -9.59 -11.63
C PRO A 140 4.06 -8.62 -10.62
N ILE A 141 4.71 -8.45 -9.46
CA ILE A 141 4.32 -7.52 -8.40
C ILE A 141 5.41 -6.47 -8.24
N THR A 142 5.07 -5.21 -8.52
CA THR A 142 5.99 -4.06 -8.46
C THR A 142 5.38 -2.94 -7.61
N MET A 143 6.24 -2.11 -6.99
CA MET A 143 5.85 -0.92 -6.22
C MET A 143 6.76 0.27 -6.54
N VAL A 144 7.04 0.51 -7.82
CA VAL A 144 8.03 1.51 -8.24
C VAL A 144 7.62 2.92 -7.81
N HIS A 145 6.31 3.20 -7.74
CA HIS A 145 5.80 4.50 -7.31
C HIS A 145 5.91 4.78 -5.81
N ALA A 146 6.14 3.78 -4.94
CA ALA A 146 5.88 3.88 -3.50
C ALA A 146 6.55 5.10 -2.83
N THR A 147 7.86 5.27 -3.00
CA THR A 147 8.61 6.39 -2.41
C THR A 147 8.17 7.75 -2.98
N ALA A 148 7.90 7.80 -4.28
CA ALA A 148 7.46 9.02 -4.95
C ALA A 148 6.06 9.43 -4.50
N LEU A 149 5.15 8.46 -4.35
CA LEU A 149 3.78 8.70 -3.88
C LEU A 149 3.75 9.16 -2.42
N HIS A 150 4.51 8.48 -1.55
CA HIS A 150 4.65 8.90 -0.15
C HIS A 150 5.10 10.38 -0.05
N SER A 151 6.10 10.76 -0.84
CA SER A 151 6.59 12.14 -0.90
C SER A 151 5.57 13.12 -1.49
N LEU A 152 4.84 12.71 -2.53
CA LEU A 152 3.78 13.52 -3.15
C LEU A 152 2.66 13.83 -2.15
N ILE A 153 2.23 12.83 -1.37
CA ILE A 153 1.17 12.97 -0.38
C ILE A 153 1.56 14.02 0.66
N ALA A 154 2.71 13.83 1.33
CA ALA A 154 3.16 14.73 2.39
C ALA A 154 3.54 16.12 1.87
N GLY A 155 4.20 16.19 0.71
CA GLY A 155 4.80 17.43 0.20
C GLY A 155 3.87 18.29 -0.67
N LYS A 156 2.83 17.73 -1.29
CA LYS A 156 1.98 18.46 -2.24
C LYS A 156 0.51 18.34 -1.90
N ILE A 157 -0.01 17.13 -1.69
CA ILE A 157 -1.43 16.92 -1.44
C ILE A 157 -1.85 17.52 -0.09
N ALA A 158 -1.14 17.20 0.99
CA ALA A 158 -1.43 17.73 2.32
C ALA A 158 -1.36 19.27 2.33
N ASN A 159 -0.33 19.84 1.70
CA ASN A 159 -0.16 21.29 1.59
C ASN A 159 -1.30 21.97 0.84
N ALA A 160 -1.77 21.39 -0.27
CA ALA A 160 -2.89 21.93 -1.03
C ALA A 160 -4.20 21.93 -0.23
N ILE A 161 -4.45 20.88 0.57
CA ILE A 161 -5.62 20.79 1.44
C ILE A 161 -5.53 21.81 2.58
N VAL A 162 -4.35 21.99 3.19
CA VAL A 162 -4.14 23.00 4.23
C VAL A 162 -4.35 24.42 3.71
N GLN A 163 -3.98 24.71 2.46
CA GLN A 163 -4.24 26.02 1.86
C GLN A 163 -5.73 26.28 1.64
N GLN A 164 -6.54 25.26 1.36
CA GLN A 164 -8.00 25.38 1.21
C GLN A 164 -8.71 25.64 2.54
N LEU A 165 -8.07 25.34 3.67
CA LEU A 165 -8.59 25.59 5.02
C LEU A 165 -8.37 27.04 5.49
N ARG A 166 -7.56 27.83 4.78
CA ARG A 166 -7.24 29.23 5.09
C ARG A 166 -8.13 30.17 4.30
#